data_AF-A0A375CN25-F1
#
_entry.id   AF-A0A375CN25-F1
#
_cell.length_a   1.000
_cell.length_b   1.000
_cell.length_c   1.000
_cell.angle_alpha   90.00
_cell.angle_beta   90.00
_cell.angle_gamma   90.00
#
_symmetry.space_group_name_H-M   'P 1'
#
loop_
_entity.id
_entity.type
_entity.pdbx_description
1 polymer ?
#
loop_
_entity_poly.entity_id
_entity_poly.type
_entity_poly.pdbx_seq_one_letter_code
_entity_poly.pdbx_strand_id
1 'polypeptide(L)'
;MSSTNLKHYPVAQRNLDQDAWFLYQTSSLAYYECCARLCEDFAHLYDSLITDNDVHGAAALDYWVARYRSHASSIRRGIRFVELGGDYMSLLDLIEAPSTDFRGMIEQPLGWMSDEERSRWDLAIQKVIYACGTAATTLDNNRGKGSLWLQRMNIGADQVYLNRDDSHAGDSTEAIELLNRQGLLPKPSVYPRHTIDQILTTAPGHACPRSGVWVPKQWLDGVKDFSLAFGVHGQPMQPAYRIIGLETDNPFAGFDDEMAEAYEAVAQGSPVTEAMDTTWFFIDPAPISTQGAEDQTYHMRCEAGQRKNSG
;
A
#
# COMPACT_ATOMS: atom_id res chain seq x y z
N MET A 1 -18.39 19.66 -16.58
CA MET A 1 -18.29 18.38 -15.83
C MET A 1 -19.25 17.43 -16.50
N SER A 2 -18.73 16.47 -17.25
CA SER A 2 -19.57 15.38 -17.80
C SER A 2 -20.17 14.64 -16.61
N SER A 3 -21.48 14.41 -16.62
CA SER A 3 -22.13 13.54 -15.64
C SER A 3 -21.67 12.11 -15.91
N THR A 4 -20.52 11.73 -15.37
CA THR A 4 -20.07 10.33 -15.42
C THR A 4 -21.14 9.51 -14.72
N ASN A 5 -21.76 8.57 -15.42
CA ASN A 5 -22.69 7.61 -14.83
C ASN A 5 -21.89 6.70 -13.90
N LEU A 6 -21.72 7.10 -12.64
CA LEU A 6 -21.02 6.29 -11.66
C LEU A 6 -21.89 5.10 -11.27
N LYS A 7 -21.28 3.91 -11.24
CA LYS A 7 -21.94 2.73 -10.68
C LYS A 7 -22.10 2.88 -9.18
N HIS A 8 -23.13 2.22 -8.64
CA HIS A 8 -23.38 2.21 -7.20
C HIS A 8 -22.25 1.49 -6.45
N TYR A 9 -21.77 2.10 -5.37
CA TYR A 9 -20.78 1.49 -4.49
C TYR A 9 -21.46 0.60 -3.42
N PRO A 10 -21.15 -0.71 -3.34
CA PRO A 10 -21.85 -1.65 -2.45
C PRO A 10 -21.42 -1.53 -0.98
N VAL A 11 -21.97 -0.54 -0.26
CA VAL A 11 -21.64 -0.25 1.15
C VAL A 11 -21.96 -1.36 2.14
N ALA A 12 -22.88 -2.27 1.81
CA ALA A 12 -23.38 -3.29 2.74
C ALA A 12 -22.29 -4.27 3.21
N GLN A 13 -21.22 -4.42 2.43
CA GLN A 13 -20.12 -5.36 2.69
C GLN A 13 -18.97 -4.73 3.50
N ARG A 14 -19.01 -3.42 3.75
CA ARG A 14 -17.97 -2.67 4.46
C ARG A 14 -17.83 -3.13 5.92
N ASN A 15 -16.59 -3.47 6.31
CA ASN A 15 -16.23 -3.91 7.64
C ASN A 15 -15.10 -3.04 8.22
N LEU A 16 -15.42 -2.32 9.29
CA LEU A 16 -14.47 -1.43 9.98
C LEU A 16 -13.23 -2.17 10.49
N ASP A 17 -13.43 -3.35 11.09
CA ASP A 17 -12.33 -4.12 11.68
C ASP A 17 -11.39 -4.65 10.60
N GLN A 18 -11.92 -5.00 9.42
CA GLN A 18 -11.13 -5.42 8.27
C GLN A 18 -10.24 -4.28 7.75
N ASP A 19 -10.84 -3.12 7.48
CA ASP A 19 -10.11 -1.98 6.94
C ASP A 19 -9.09 -1.44 7.94
N ALA A 20 -9.47 -1.37 9.23
CA ALA A 20 -8.56 -0.96 10.29
C ALA A 20 -7.38 -1.94 10.44
N TRP A 21 -7.66 -3.25 10.43
CA TRP A 21 -6.61 -4.27 10.44
C TRP A 21 -5.67 -4.10 9.26
N PHE A 22 -6.19 -3.94 8.04
CA PHE A 22 -5.39 -3.79 6.83
C PHE A 22 -4.48 -2.56 6.88
N LEU A 23 -5.01 -1.41 7.29
CA LEU A 23 -4.21 -0.19 7.46
C LEU A 23 -3.15 -0.36 8.55
N TYR A 24 -3.47 -1.03 9.66
CA TYR A 24 -2.49 -1.34 10.70
C TYR A 24 -1.39 -2.29 10.24
N GLN A 25 -1.73 -3.31 9.45
CA GLN A 25 -0.74 -4.26 8.91
C GLN A 25 0.18 -3.58 7.90
N THR A 26 -0.37 -2.87 6.94
CA THR A 26 0.38 -2.24 5.83
C THR A 26 1.19 -1.01 6.27
N SER A 27 0.93 -0.46 7.45
CA SER A 27 1.72 0.58 8.10
C SER A 27 2.69 0.08 9.17
N SER A 28 2.79 -1.24 9.36
CA SER A 28 3.64 -1.83 10.40
C SER A 28 5.11 -1.93 9.96
N LEU A 29 6.02 -1.83 10.93
CA LEU A 29 7.46 -2.01 10.68
C LEU A 29 7.77 -3.40 10.08
N ALA A 30 7.03 -4.44 10.50
CA ALA A 30 7.18 -5.79 9.97
C ALA A 30 6.83 -5.86 8.48
N TYR A 31 5.81 -5.13 8.04
CA TYR A 31 5.44 -5.05 6.63
C TYR A 31 6.48 -4.28 5.82
N TYR A 32 7.04 -3.20 6.36
CA TYR A 32 8.15 -2.49 5.72
C TYR A 32 9.42 -3.34 5.61
N GLU A 33 9.74 -4.16 6.62
CA GLU A 33 10.84 -5.12 6.53
C GLU A 33 10.57 -6.19 5.48
N CYS A 34 9.31 -6.63 5.32
CA CYS A 34 8.92 -7.52 4.23
C CYS A 34 9.23 -6.88 2.85
N CYS A 35 8.95 -5.60 2.67
CA CYS A 35 9.29 -4.85 1.46
C CYS A 35 10.81 -4.85 1.20
N ALA A 36 11.62 -4.58 2.23
CA ALA A 36 13.08 -4.61 2.12
C ALA A 36 13.61 -6.00 1.74
N ARG A 37 13.10 -7.05 2.39
CA ARG A 37 13.46 -8.44 2.10
C ARG A 37 13.12 -8.83 0.66
N LEU A 38 11.93 -8.45 0.17
CA LEU A 38 11.55 -8.73 -1.21
C LEU A 38 12.49 -8.06 -2.23
N CYS A 39 12.93 -6.82 -1.95
CA CYS A 39 13.92 -6.15 -2.79
C CYS A 39 15.26 -6.91 -2.82
N GLU A 40 15.71 -7.41 -1.67
CA GLU A 40 16.93 -8.21 -1.54
C GLU A 40 16.81 -9.56 -2.25
N ASP A 41 15.71 -10.29 -2.02
CA ASP A 41 15.41 -11.57 -2.65
C ASP A 41 15.34 -11.43 -4.19
N PHE A 42 14.68 -10.37 -4.67
CA PHE A 42 14.63 -10.07 -6.10
C PHE A 42 16.03 -9.78 -6.66
N ALA A 43 16.82 -8.95 -5.99
CA ALA A 43 18.17 -8.65 -6.43
C ALA A 43 19.05 -9.91 -6.48
N HIS A 44 18.92 -10.82 -5.51
CA HIS A 44 19.63 -12.10 -5.51
C HIS A 44 19.19 -13.02 -6.64
N LEU A 45 17.89 -13.14 -6.89
CA LEU A 45 17.37 -13.90 -8.01
C LEU A 45 17.92 -13.35 -9.33
N TYR A 46 17.85 -12.04 -9.51
CA TYR A 46 18.24 -11.42 -10.77
C TYR A 46 19.75 -11.53 -11.03
N ASP A 47 20.58 -11.31 -10.00
CA ASP A 47 22.03 -11.53 -10.06
C ASP A 47 22.37 -12.97 -10.47
N SER A 48 21.69 -13.95 -9.86
CA SER A 48 21.90 -15.37 -10.20
C SER A 48 21.55 -15.66 -11.66
N LEU A 49 20.42 -15.14 -12.16
CA LEU A 49 20.02 -15.33 -13.57
C LEU A 49 21.03 -14.71 -14.54
N ILE A 50 21.55 -13.52 -14.20
CA ILE A 50 22.58 -12.83 -15.00
C ILE A 50 23.88 -13.63 -15.02
N THR A 51 24.31 -14.17 -13.87
CA THR A 51 25.49 -15.02 -13.76
C THR A 51 25.33 -16.33 -14.52
N ASP A 52 24.21 -17.03 -14.35
CA ASP A 52 23.95 -18.34 -14.96
C ASP A 52 23.90 -18.27 -16.50
N ASN A 53 23.52 -17.11 -17.05
CA ASN A 53 23.46 -16.86 -18.48
C ASN A 53 24.70 -16.10 -19.03
N ASP A 54 25.70 -15.80 -18.20
CA ASP A 54 26.93 -15.06 -18.56
C ASP A 54 26.67 -13.72 -19.26
N VAL A 55 25.68 -12.95 -18.77
CA VAL A 55 25.26 -11.67 -19.36
C VAL A 55 25.61 -10.45 -18.50
N HIS A 56 26.55 -10.59 -17.56
CA HIS A 56 27.09 -9.45 -16.82
C HIS A 56 27.67 -8.39 -17.77
N GLY A 57 27.48 -7.11 -17.44
CA GLY A 57 27.93 -5.97 -18.22
C GLY A 57 27.07 -5.68 -19.47
N ALA A 58 26.06 -6.49 -19.76
CA ALA A 58 25.09 -6.18 -20.80
C ALA A 58 24.11 -5.10 -20.32
N ALA A 59 23.90 -4.06 -21.15
CA ALA A 59 22.99 -2.96 -20.86
C ALA A 59 23.16 -2.40 -19.44
N ALA A 60 22.07 -2.29 -18.67
CA ALA A 60 22.10 -1.84 -17.27
C ALA A 60 21.67 -2.95 -16.29
N LEU A 61 21.89 -4.23 -16.62
CA LEU A 61 21.41 -5.35 -15.80
C LEU A 61 22.00 -5.33 -14.37
N ASP A 62 23.34 -5.22 -14.25
CA ASP A 62 24.03 -5.12 -12.95
C ASP A 62 23.64 -3.89 -12.14
N TYR A 63 23.34 -2.79 -12.83
CA TYR A 63 22.86 -1.57 -12.20
C TYR A 63 21.54 -1.83 -11.48
N TRP A 64 20.61 -2.57 -12.09
CA TRP A 64 19.33 -2.90 -11.47
C TRP A 64 19.49 -3.82 -10.27
N VAL A 65 20.39 -4.81 -10.33
CA VAL A 65 20.75 -5.64 -9.16
C VAL A 65 21.23 -4.74 -8.00
N ALA A 66 22.18 -3.85 -8.27
CA ALA A 66 22.71 -2.93 -7.26
C ALA A 66 21.63 -1.97 -6.73
N ARG A 67 20.73 -1.50 -7.60
CA ARG A 67 19.64 -0.59 -7.23
C ARG A 67 18.64 -1.24 -6.28
N TYR A 68 18.21 -2.48 -6.50
CA TYR A 68 17.30 -3.17 -5.58
C TYR A 68 17.97 -3.56 -4.25
N ARG A 69 19.28 -3.88 -4.24
CA ARG A 69 20.04 -3.99 -2.98
C ARG A 69 20.09 -2.67 -2.20
N SER A 70 20.26 -1.55 -2.90
CA SER A 70 20.23 -0.21 -2.31
C SER A 70 18.84 0.16 -1.78
N HIS A 71 17.77 -0.23 -2.47
CA HIS A 71 16.39 -0.07 -2.00
C HIS A 71 16.15 -0.80 -0.68
N ALA A 72 16.51 -2.08 -0.59
CA ALA A 72 16.41 -2.85 0.65
C ALA A 72 17.11 -2.15 1.83
N SER A 73 18.34 -1.68 1.61
CA SER A 73 19.12 -0.97 2.62
C SER A 73 18.52 0.38 3.01
N SER A 74 17.95 1.11 2.04
CA SER A 74 17.30 2.40 2.27
C SER A 74 15.99 2.25 3.04
N ILE A 75 15.16 1.27 2.69
CA ILE A 75 13.92 0.97 3.42
C ILE A 75 14.24 0.62 4.88
N ARG A 76 15.22 -0.25 5.13
CA ARG A 76 15.67 -0.58 6.50
C ARG A 76 16.16 0.64 7.27
N ARG A 77 16.81 1.60 6.61
CA ARG A 77 17.18 2.88 7.23
C ARG A 77 15.93 3.72 7.56
N GLY A 78 14.97 3.79 6.65
CA GLY A 78 13.69 4.47 6.89
C GLY A 78 12.92 3.89 8.08
N ILE A 79 12.89 2.56 8.20
CA ILE A 79 12.31 1.85 9.36
C ILE A 79 12.92 2.37 10.67
N ARG A 80 14.24 2.61 10.72
CA ARG A 80 14.90 3.17 11.92
C ARG A 80 14.41 4.58 12.26
N PHE A 81 14.08 5.42 11.28
CA PHE A 81 13.51 6.74 11.54
C PHE A 81 12.10 6.64 12.14
N VAL A 82 11.31 5.68 11.69
CA VAL A 82 10.00 5.38 12.30
C VAL A 82 10.17 4.85 13.73
N GLU A 83 11.06 3.89 13.96
CA GLU A 83 11.32 3.31 15.29
C GLU A 83 11.77 4.36 16.32
N LEU A 84 12.67 5.26 15.93
CA LEU A 84 13.31 6.21 16.84
C LEU A 84 12.52 7.51 17.01
N GLY A 85 11.83 7.97 15.97
CA GLY A 85 11.22 9.29 15.92
C GLY A 85 9.77 9.32 15.44
N GLY A 86 9.20 8.19 15.02
CA GLY A 86 7.86 8.14 14.43
C GLY A 86 7.77 8.84 13.07
N ASP A 87 8.89 9.03 12.38
CA ASP A 87 8.95 9.73 11.09
C ASP A 87 8.66 8.78 9.92
N TYR A 88 7.36 8.59 9.65
CA TYR A 88 6.87 7.83 8.49
C TYR A 88 7.11 8.53 7.16
N MET A 89 7.24 9.87 7.15
CA MET A 89 7.34 10.62 5.90
C MET A 89 8.70 10.44 5.23
N SER A 90 9.77 10.35 6.03
CA SER A 90 11.10 9.99 5.52
C SER A 90 11.17 8.58 4.94
N LEU A 91 10.26 7.67 5.32
CA LEU A 91 10.20 6.30 4.79
C LEU A 91 9.44 6.24 3.46
N LEU A 92 8.44 7.07 3.25
CA LEU A 92 7.49 6.97 2.14
C LEU A 92 8.18 6.91 0.76
N ASP A 93 9.07 7.86 0.46
CA ASP A 93 9.76 7.86 -0.84
C ASP A 93 10.68 6.63 -1.00
N LEU A 94 11.23 6.12 0.10
CA LEU A 94 12.10 4.94 0.10
C LEU A 94 11.34 3.64 -0.18
N ILE A 95 10.09 3.54 0.29
CA ILE A 95 9.22 2.38 0.02
C ILE A 95 8.47 2.50 -1.31
N GLU A 96 8.29 3.69 -1.86
CA GLU A 96 7.67 3.88 -3.18
C GLU A 96 8.68 3.65 -4.33
N ALA A 97 9.96 3.97 -4.14
CA ALA A 97 10.96 3.87 -5.19
C ALA A 97 11.04 2.48 -5.89
N PRO A 98 10.96 1.33 -5.18
CA PRO A 98 11.01 0.02 -5.83
C PRO A 98 9.82 -0.25 -6.76
N SER A 99 8.62 0.24 -6.43
CA SER A 99 7.44 -0.01 -7.26
C SER A 99 7.41 0.85 -8.52
N THR A 100 8.02 2.04 -8.47
CA THR A 100 8.05 3.01 -9.58
C THR A 100 9.22 2.77 -10.55
N ASP A 101 10.37 2.33 -10.03
CA ASP A 101 11.58 2.06 -10.82
C ASP A 101 11.46 0.90 -11.81
N PHE A 102 10.46 0.02 -11.61
CA PHE A 102 10.21 -1.15 -12.45
C PHE A 102 10.16 -0.84 -13.95
N ARG A 103 9.64 0.32 -14.35
CA ARG A 103 9.52 0.70 -15.77
C ARG A 103 10.88 0.69 -16.49
N GLY A 104 11.90 1.29 -15.89
CA GLY A 104 13.24 1.29 -16.50
C GLY A 104 13.88 -0.10 -16.56
N MET A 105 13.39 -1.02 -15.73
CA MET A 105 13.87 -2.39 -15.68
C MET A 105 13.22 -3.31 -16.72
N ILE A 106 11.93 -3.17 -17.00
CA ILE A 106 11.27 -3.94 -18.09
C ILE A 106 11.73 -3.53 -19.48
N GLU A 107 12.27 -2.32 -19.61
CA GLU A 107 12.85 -1.81 -20.86
C GLU A 107 14.24 -2.41 -21.16
N GLN A 108 14.82 -3.20 -20.24
CA GLN A 108 16.08 -3.90 -20.47
C GLN A 108 15.94 -5.05 -21.48
N PRO A 109 17.01 -5.45 -22.19
CA PRO A 109 16.97 -6.56 -23.13
C PRO A 109 16.92 -7.90 -22.38
N LEU A 110 15.73 -8.29 -21.89
CA LEU A 110 15.50 -9.49 -21.09
C LEU A 110 15.28 -10.78 -21.92
N GLY A 111 15.49 -10.72 -23.25
CA GLY A 111 15.22 -11.83 -24.17
C GLY A 111 16.21 -13.02 -24.08
N TRP A 112 17.18 -12.94 -23.17
CA TRP A 112 18.13 -14.02 -22.88
C TRP A 112 17.58 -15.02 -21.86
N MET A 113 16.53 -14.66 -21.11
CA MET A 113 15.88 -15.57 -20.15
C MET A 113 15.03 -16.62 -20.86
N SER A 114 15.01 -17.85 -20.34
CA SER A 114 13.99 -18.85 -20.71
C SER A 114 12.60 -18.41 -20.23
N ASP A 115 11.54 -19.05 -20.74
CA ASP A 115 10.16 -18.78 -20.31
C ASP A 115 9.97 -19.05 -18.80
N GLU A 116 10.61 -20.08 -18.25
CA GLU A 116 10.57 -20.40 -16.82
C GLU A 116 11.34 -19.38 -15.98
N GLU A 117 12.53 -18.95 -16.44
CA GLU A 117 13.31 -17.90 -15.79
C GLU A 117 12.54 -16.59 -15.77
N ARG A 118 11.95 -16.23 -16.91
CA ARG A 118 11.14 -15.04 -17.05
C ARG A 118 9.94 -15.07 -16.12
N SER A 119 9.24 -16.20 -16.05
CA SER A 119 8.09 -16.37 -15.15
C SER A 119 8.46 -16.21 -13.67
N ARG A 120 9.61 -16.75 -13.24
CA ARG A 120 10.13 -16.56 -11.86
C ARG A 120 10.49 -15.10 -11.60
N TRP A 121 11.15 -14.46 -12.56
CA TRP A 121 11.53 -13.05 -12.47
C TRP A 121 10.29 -12.14 -12.36
N ASP A 122 9.29 -12.34 -13.24
CA ASP A 122 8.04 -11.59 -13.26
C ASP A 122 7.27 -11.75 -11.94
N LEU A 123 7.20 -12.97 -11.39
CA LEU A 123 6.56 -13.19 -10.10
C LEU A 123 7.28 -12.48 -8.95
N ALA A 124 8.62 -12.56 -8.92
CA ALA A 124 9.42 -11.95 -7.86
C ALA A 124 9.28 -10.43 -7.87
N ILE A 125 9.37 -9.80 -9.05
CA ILE A 125 9.24 -8.35 -9.14
C ILE A 125 7.81 -7.87 -8.89
N GLN A 126 6.78 -8.60 -9.34
CA GLN A 126 5.39 -8.26 -9.04
C GLN A 126 5.13 -8.22 -7.53
N LYS A 127 5.72 -9.16 -6.77
CA LYS A 127 5.65 -9.14 -5.30
C LYS A 127 6.28 -7.89 -4.71
N VAL A 128 7.45 -7.47 -5.21
CA VAL A 128 8.11 -6.23 -4.76
C VAL A 128 7.22 -5.03 -5.04
N ILE A 129 6.78 -4.86 -6.29
CA ILE A 129 5.94 -3.74 -6.72
C ILE A 129 4.68 -3.67 -5.87
N TYR A 130 3.99 -4.80 -5.70
CA TYR A 130 2.71 -4.82 -5.00
C TYR A 130 2.88 -4.57 -3.50
N ALA A 131 3.85 -5.20 -2.85
CA ALA A 131 4.11 -4.99 -1.41
C ALA A 131 4.52 -3.54 -1.12
N CYS A 132 5.53 -3.05 -1.83
CA CYS A 132 6.09 -1.71 -1.68
C CYS A 132 5.07 -0.62 -2.06
N GLY A 133 4.36 -0.82 -3.18
CA GLY A 133 3.29 0.06 -3.63
C GLY A 133 2.15 0.15 -2.62
N THR A 134 1.67 -0.98 -2.10
CA THR A 134 0.61 -1.00 -1.08
C THR A 134 1.03 -0.23 0.19
N ALA A 135 2.28 -0.42 0.64
CA ALA A 135 2.82 0.29 1.79
C ALA A 135 2.86 1.82 1.55
N ALA A 136 3.31 2.24 0.36
CA ALA A 136 3.36 3.64 -0.04
C ALA A 136 1.96 4.24 -0.12
N THR A 137 1.02 3.57 -0.80
CA THR A 137 -0.39 3.98 -0.91
C THR A 137 -1.03 4.21 0.47
N THR A 138 -0.77 3.35 1.45
CA THR A 138 -1.29 3.53 2.83
C THR A 138 -0.87 4.87 3.46
N LEU A 139 0.32 5.38 3.10
CA LEU A 139 0.85 6.63 3.63
C LEU A 139 0.57 7.86 2.74
N ASP A 140 0.19 7.67 1.48
CA ASP A 140 0.31 8.71 0.44
C ASP A 140 -0.51 9.97 0.73
N ASN A 141 -1.71 9.82 1.30
CA ASN A 141 -2.51 10.99 1.69
C ASN A 141 -1.81 11.90 2.71
N ASN A 142 -0.88 11.37 3.52
CA ASN A 142 -0.10 12.16 4.47
C ASN A 142 0.92 13.09 3.80
N ARG A 143 1.24 12.92 2.49
CA ARG A 143 2.14 13.84 1.76
C ARG A 143 1.59 15.25 1.66
N GLY A 144 0.28 15.41 1.55
CA GLY A 144 -0.26 16.74 1.23
C GLY A 144 -1.76 16.93 1.38
N LYS A 145 -2.58 15.91 1.61
CA LYS A 145 -4.04 16.07 1.60
C LYS A 145 -4.55 16.99 2.70
N GLY A 146 -3.98 16.93 3.90
CA GLY A 146 -4.31 17.88 4.97
C GLY A 146 -3.91 19.32 4.63
N SER A 147 -2.78 19.52 3.95
CA SER A 147 -2.35 20.84 3.46
C SER A 147 -3.24 21.38 2.34
N LEU A 148 -3.60 20.53 1.36
CA LEU A 148 -4.54 20.88 0.30
C LEU A 148 -5.92 21.22 0.89
N TRP A 149 -6.35 20.49 1.91
CA TRP A 149 -7.59 20.77 2.62
C TRP A 149 -7.61 22.16 3.27
N LEU A 150 -6.51 22.59 3.89
CA LEU A 150 -6.38 23.94 4.45
C LEU A 150 -6.52 25.03 3.37
N GLN A 151 -6.16 24.71 2.13
CA GLN A 151 -6.21 25.65 1.00
C GLN A 151 -7.50 25.56 0.19
N ARG A 152 -8.44 24.65 0.52
CA ARG A 152 -9.62 24.27 -0.30
C ARG A 152 -10.45 25.42 -0.86
N MET A 153 -10.50 26.56 -0.17
CA MET A 153 -11.23 27.75 -0.64
C MET A 153 -10.58 28.40 -1.89
N ASN A 154 -9.31 28.10 -2.17
CA ASN A 154 -8.50 28.76 -3.21
C ASN A 154 -7.88 27.78 -4.23
N ILE A 155 -8.12 26.47 -4.13
CA ILE A 155 -7.42 25.48 -4.98
C ILE A 155 -7.93 25.40 -6.42
N GLY A 156 -9.09 26.01 -6.72
CA GLY A 156 -9.60 26.12 -8.08
C GLY A 156 -9.72 24.77 -8.79
N ALA A 157 -9.04 24.63 -9.94
CA ALA A 157 -9.04 23.40 -10.73
C ALA A 157 -8.40 22.20 -10.02
N ASP A 158 -7.53 22.43 -9.04
CA ASP A 158 -6.84 21.38 -8.29
C ASP A 158 -7.76 20.69 -7.26
N GLN A 159 -9.03 21.07 -7.19
CA GLN A 159 -10.06 20.39 -6.39
C GLN A 159 -10.16 18.90 -6.69
N VAL A 160 -9.90 18.48 -7.93
CA VAL A 160 -9.88 17.06 -8.30
C VAL A 160 -8.85 16.28 -7.48
N TYR A 161 -7.67 16.87 -7.22
CA TYR A 161 -6.62 16.25 -6.41
C TYR A 161 -6.94 16.28 -4.92
N LEU A 162 -7.71 17.27 -4.44
CA LEU A 162 -8.18 17.24 -3.07
C LEU A 162 -9.24 16.15 -2.86
N ASN A 163 -10.15 15.99 -3.82
CA ASN A 163 -11.28 15.06 -3.73
C ASN A 163 -10.87 13.60 -3.84
N ARG A 164 -9.81 13.30 -4.58
CA ARG A 164 -9.27 11.95 -4.73
C ARG A 164 -8.64 11.49 -3.41
N ASP A 165 -9.07 10.34 -2.91
CA ASP A 165 -8.37 9.55 -1.90
C ASP A 165 -7.20 8.83 -2.57
N ASP A 166 -5.96 9.22 -2.26
CA ASP A 166 -4.75 8.61 -2.85
C ASP A 166 -4.27 7.40 -2.02
N SER A 167 -5.03 7.04 -0.98
CA SER A 167 -4.78 5.85 -0.17
C SER A 167 -5.65 4.67 -0.63
N HIS A 168 -6.15 3.88 0.31
CA HIS A 168 -7.02 2.74 0.05
C HIS A 168 -8.48 3.17 0.16
N ALA A 169 -9.00 3.72 -0.94
CA ALA A 169 -10.40 4.12 -1.01
C ALA A 169 -11.33 2.91 -0.93
N GLY A 170 -12.22 2.90 0.06
CA GLY A 170 -13.20 1.84 0.18
C GLY A 170 -12.64 0.50 0.66
N ASP A 171 -13.23 -0.59 0.14
CA ASP A 171 -13.16 -1.92 0.72
C ASP A 171 -11.80 -2.57 0.44
N SER A 172 -11.12 -2.95 1.51
CA SER A 172 -9.80 -3.60 1.43
C SER A 172 -9.87 -5.09 1.08
N THR A 173 -11.05 -5.71 0.92
CA THR A 173 -11.21 -7.16 0.68
C THR A 173 -10.31 -7.69 -0.43
N GLU A 174 -10.33 -7.06 -1.60
CA GLU A 174 -9.58 -7.54 -2.77
C GLU A 174 -8.07 -7.39 -2.57
N ALA A 175 -7.64 -6.28 -1.97
CA ALA A 175 -6.24 -6.05 -1.64
C ALA A 175 -5.73 -7.11 -0.65
N ILE A 176 -6.52 -7.41 0.38
CA ILE A 176 -6.20 -8.45 1.36
C ILE A 176 -6.10 -9.83 0.71
N GLU A 177 -7.05 -10.18 -0.17
CA GLU A 177 -7.00 -11.46 -0.89
C GLU A 177 -5.79 -11.57 -1.81
N LEU A 178 -5.41 -10.48 -2.48
CA LEU A 178 -4.22 -10.47 -3.32
C LEU A 178 -2.93 -10.60 -2.49
N LEU A 179 -2.79 -9.83 -1.41
CA LEU A 179 -1.65 -9.97 -0.49
C LEU A 179 -1.55 -11.38 0.10
N ASN A 180 -2.69 -11.98 0.47
CA ASN A 180 -2.75 -13.33 1.01
C ASN A 180 -2.33 -14.36 -0.04
N ARG A 181 -2.86 -14.30 -1.26
CA ARG A 181 -2.47 -15.20 -2.37
C ARG A 181 -0.98 -15.08 -2.73
N GLN A 182 -0.40 -13.89 -2.60
CA GLN A 182 1.02 -13.67 -2.86
C GLN A 182 1.92 -14.08 -1.67
N GLY A 183 1.35 -14.44 -0.53
CA GLY A 183 2.07 -14.79 0.70
C GLY A 183 2.73 -13.58 1.37
N LEU A 184 2.19 -12.38 1.14
CA LEU A 184 2.72 -11.11 1.64
C LEU A 184 2.10 -10.71 2.98
N LEU A 185 0.80 -10.95 3.14
CA LEU A 185 0.07 -10.70 4.36
C LEU A 185 -0.96 -11.82 4.59
N PRO A 186 -0.81 -12.63 5.66
CA PRO A 186 -1.76 -13.71 5.92
C PRO A 186 -3.11 -13.13 6.33
N LYS A 187 -4.16 -13.50 5.60
CA LYS A 187 -5.53 -13.11 5.94
C LYS A 187 -5.99 -13.83 7.21
N PRO A 188 -6.51 -13.13 8.23
CA PRO A 188 -7.06 -13.78 9.42
C PRO A 188 -8.38 -14.46 9.10
N SER A 189 -8.68 -15.57 9.79
CA SER A 189 -9.98 -16.25 9.68
C SER A 189 -11.13 -15.38 10.22
N VAL A 190 -10.84 -14.54 11.20
CA VAL A 190 -11.72 -13.51 11.76
C VAL A 190 -10.90 -12.26 12.01
N TYR A 191 -11.35 -11.11 11.47
CA TYR A 191 -10.66 -9.85 11.71
C TYR A 191 -10.73 -9.45 13.19
N PRO A 192 -9.62 -8.99 13.77
CA PRO A 192 -9.57 -8.65 15.17
C PRO A 192 -10.43 -7.41 15.44
N ARG A 193 -11.19 -7.44 16.53
CA ARG A 193 -12.09 -6.34 16.88
C ARG A 193 -11.31 -5.16 17.44
N HIS A 194 -11.47 -4.01 16.82
CA HIS A 194 -10.86 -2.76 17.24
C HIS A 194 -11.78 -1.97 18.18
N THR A 195 -11.18 -1.17 19.06
CA THR A 195 -11.90 -0.19 19.89
C THR A 195 -11.70 1.21 19.32
N ILE A 196 -12.70 2.07 19.47
CA ILE A 196 -12.66 3.45 19.00
C ILE A 196 -12.54 4.35 20.22
N ASP A 197 -11.47 5.14 20.29
CA ASP A 197 -11.28 6.15 21.33
C ASP A 197 -12.18 7.35 21.02
N GLN A 198 -13.23 7.53 21.83
CA GLN A 198 -14.19 8.62 21.67
C GLN A 198 -13.68 9.97 22.21
N ILE A 199 -12.55 9.99 22.90
CA ILE A 199 -11.93 11.19 23.48
C ILE A 199 -10.87 11.74 22.53
N LEU A 200 -10.01 10.87 21.99
CA LEU A 200 -8.94 11.27 21.09
C LEU A 200 -9.49 11.59 19.70
N THR A 201 -9.64 12.89 19.44
CA THR A 201 -10.25 13.41 18.21
C THR A 201 -9.36 14.46 17.54
N THR A 202 -9.58 14.64 16.23
CA THR A 202 -9.01 15.75 15.47
C THR A 202 -9.92 16.11 14.30
N ALA A 203 -9.68 17.25 13.66
CA ALA A 203 -10.41 17.67 12.47
C ALA A 203 -9.45 17.82 11.28
N PRO A 204 -9.94 17.68 10.04
CA PRO A 204 -9.12 17.88 8.84
C PRO A 204 -8.31 19.19 8.86
N GLY A 205 -7.05 19.12 8.46
CA GLY A 205 -6.07 20.21 8.45
C GLY A 205 -5.35 20.46 9.76
N HIS A 206 -5.86 20.00 10.91
CA HIS A 206 -5.13 20.09 12.19
C HIS A 206 -4.04 19.03 12.28
N ALA A 207 -3.02 19.28 13.09
CA ALA A 207 -1.99 18.28 13.36
C ALA A 207 -2.62 16.99 13.91
N CYS A 208 -2.25 15.85 13.33
CA CYS A 208 -2.68 14.54 13.77
C CYS A 208 -2.10 14.28 15.17
N PRO A 209 -2.93 14.02 16.20
CA PRO A 209 -2.45 13.86 17.57
C PRO A 209 -1.58 12.61 17.80
N ARG A 210 -1.74 11.59 16.96
CA ARG A 210 -1.11 10.28 17.14
C ARG A 210 -1.06 9.52 15.82
N SER A 211 0.07 8.84 15.56
CA SER A 211 0.16 7.93 14.41
C SER A 211 -0.73 6.71 14.62
N GLY A 212 -1.50 6.32 13.60
CA GLY A 212 -2.39 5.16 13.65
C GLY A 212 -3.59 5.31 12.74
N VAL A 213 -4.56 4.41 12.90
CA VAL A 213 -5.78 4.39 12.09
C VAL A 213 -6.86 5.27 12.71
N TRP A 214 -7.54 6.02 11.87
CA TRP A 214 -8.61 6.93 12.24
C TRP A 214 -9.89 6.61 11.45
N VAL A 215 -11.03 6.79 12.10
CA VAL A 215 -12.37 6.61 11.54
C VAL A 215 -13.12 7.95 11.58
N PRO A 216 -13.83 8.34 10.50
CA PRO A 216 -14.56 9.60 10.50
C PRO A 216 -15.89 9.43 11.24
N LYS A 217 -16.42 10.51 11.82
CA LYS A 217 -17.68 10.53 12.58
C LYS A 217 -18.83 9.81 11.85
N GLN A 218 -18.91 9.97 10.53
CA GLN A 218 -19.95 9.41 9.68
C GLN A 218 -20.08 7.88 9.84
N TRP A 219 -18.97 7.16 10.03
CA TRP A 219 -19.00 5.73 10.33
C TRP A 219 -19.68 5.42 11.67
N LEU A 220 -19.46 6.25 12.68
CA LEU A 220 -20.10 6.12 13.99
C LEU A 220 -21.60 6.40 13.91
N ASP A 221 -22.00 7.26 12.98
CA ASP A 221 -23.38 7.58 12.67
C ASP A 221 -24.04 6.53 11.73
N GLY A 222 -23.33 5.44 11.39
CA GLY A 222 -23.84 4.30 10.61
C GLY A 222 -23.62 4.39 9.10
N VAL A 223 -22.89 5.41 8.62
CA VAL A 223 -22.64 5.67 7.20
C VAL A 223 -21.29 5.06 6.79
N LYS A 224 -21.30 4.08 5.88
CA LYS A 224 -20.13 3.23 5.56
C LYS A 224 -19.46 3.50 4.21
N ASP A 225 -19.93 4.49 3.46
CA ASP A 225 -19.32 4.94 2.19
C ASP A 225 -18.10 5.86 2.41
N PHE A 226 -17.56 5.94 3.63
CA PHE A 226 -16.36 6.72 3.91
C PHE A 226 -15.12 5.84 4.02
N SER A 227 -13.97 6.32 3.57
CA SER A 227 -12.67 5.67 3.83
C SER A 227 -12.25 5.85 5.30
N LEU A 228 -11.56 4.83 5.84
CA LEU A 228 -10.70 5.01 7.02
C LEU A 228 -9.35 5.58 6.55
N ALA A 229 -8.54 6.07 7.47
CA ALA A 229 -7.25 6.61 7.10
C ALA A 229 -6.16 6.34 8.13
N PHE A 230 -4.93 6.11 7.66
CA PHE A 230 -3.75 6.14 8.52
C PHE A 230 -3.23 7.58 8.62
N GLY A 231 -3.21 8.13 9.84
CA GLY A 231 -2.66 9.46 10.12
C GLY A 231 -1.26 9.33 10.72
N VAL A 232 -0.37 10.27 10.40
CA VAL A 232 0.99 10.36 10.97
C VAL A 232 1.04 11.51 11.97
N HIS A 233 1.50 11.24 13.19
CA HIS A 233 1.62 12.23 14.26
C HIS A 233 2.33 13.51 13.79
N GLY A 234 1.72 14.66 14.09
CA GLY A 234 2.23 15.98 13.71
C GLY A 234 1.93 16.41 12.27
N GLN A 235 1.58 15.48 11.37
CA GLN A 235 1.17 15.84 10.01
C GLN A 235 -0.26 16.41 9.99
N PRO A 236 -0.59 17.35 9.08
CA PRO A 236 -1.96 17.82 8.90
C PRO A 236 -2.90 16.65 8.55
N MET A 237 -3.96 16.48 9.32
CA MET A 237 -4.94 15.42 9.13
C MET A 237 -5.66 15.61 7.80
N GLN A 238 -5.76 14.55 7.00
CA GLN A 238 -6.51 14.53 5.75
C GLN A 238 -8.03 14.76 5.96
N PRO A 239 -8.78 15.20 4.92
CA PRO A 239 -10.24 15.21 4.97
C PRO A 239 -10.80 13.78 4.98
N ALA A 240 -12.07 13.64 5.35
CA ALA A 240 -12.76 12.37 5.15
C ALA A 240 -13.11 12.21 3.67
N TYR A 241 -12.92 11.02 3.13
CA TYR A 241 -13.24 10.72 1.74
C TYR A 241 -14.55 9.95 1.66
N ARG A 242 -15.59 10.56 1.09
CA ARG A 242 -16.85 9.88 0.78
C ARG A 242 -16.77 9.28 -0.61
N ILE A 243 -17.09 8.01 -0.74
CA ILE A 243 -17.20 7.32 -2.01
C ILE A 243 -18.54 7.67 -2.63
N ILE A 244 -18.53 8.39 -3.75
CA ILE A 244 -19.74 8.85 -4.45
C ILE A 244 -20.18 7.87 -5.55
N GLY A 245 -19.36 6.87 -5.85
CA GLY A 245 -19.66 5.80 -6.78
C GLY A 245 -18.39 5.13 -7.30
N LEU A 246 -18.57 4.30 -8.32
CA LEU A 246 -17.50 3.56 -9.00
C LEU A 246 -17.41 4.04 -10.44
N GLU A 247 -16.21 4.46 -10.86
CA GLU A 247 -15.92 4.80 -12.25
C GLU A 247 -15.37 3.57 -12.97
N THR A 248 -15.89 3.29 -14.16
CA THR A 248 -15.38 2.25 -15.04
C THR A 248 -14.71 2.88 -16.24
N ASP A 249 -13.41 2.67 -16.39
CA ASP A 249 -12.70 3.00 -17.63
C ASP A 249 -13.00 1.89 -18.66
N ASN A 250 -14.10 2.06 -19.38
CA ASN A 250 -14.56 1.07 -20.36
C ASN A 250 -13.80 1.27 -21.69
N PRO A 251 -12.84 0.40 -22.04
CA PRO A 251 -12.02 0.58 -23.24
C PRO A 251 -12.80 0.41 -24.54
N PHE A 252 -14.03 -0.13 -24.47
CA PHE A 252 -14.91 -0.35 -25.62
C PHE A 252 -15.96 0.76 -25.79
N ALA A 253 -16.11 1.66 -24.82
CA ALA A 253 -17.09 2.73 -24.87
C ALA A 253 -16.85 3.65 -26.09
N GLY A 254 -17.88 3.81 -26.93
CA GLY A 254 -17.79 4.60 -28.17
C GLY A 254 -17.11 3.88 -29.35
N PHE A 255 -16.70 2.62 -29.18
CA PHE A 255 -16.12 1.79 -30.24
C PHE A 255 -17.01 0.59 -30.57
N ASP A 256 -17.53 -0.10 -29.56
CA ASP A 256 -18.38 -1.28 -29.71
C ASP A 256 -19.37 -1.34 -28.53
N ASP A 257 -20.64 -1.06 -28.82
CA ASP A 257 -21.68 -0.94 -27.79
C ASP A 257 -21.99 -2.31 -27.13
N GLU A 258 -21.89 -3.42 -27.85
CA GLU A 258 -22.14 -4.76 -27.30
C GLU A 258 -21.01 -5.18 -26.35
N MET A 259 -19.77 -4.95 -26.76
CA MET A 259 -18.60 -5.19 -25.92
C MET A 259 -18.51 -4.22 -24.75
N ALA A 260 -18.96 -2.97 -24.93
CA ALA A 260 -19.03 -1.98 -23.87
C ALA A 260 -20.04 -2.40 -22.80
N GLU A 261 -21.25 -2.83 -23.18
CA GLU A 261 -22.25 -3.35 -22.25
C GLU A 261 -21.76 -4.63 -21.54
N ALA A 262 -21.12 -5.55 -22.27
CA ALA A 262 -20.56 -6.77 -21.69
C ALA A 262 -19.43 -6.48 -20.69
N TYR A 263 -18.55 -5.52 -21.00
CA TYR A 263 -17.49 -5.07 -20.10
C TYR A 263 -18.08 -4.41 -18.86
N GLU A 264 -19.06 -3.51 -19.02
CA GLU A 264 -19.74 -2.87 -17.90
C GLU A 264 -20.53 -3.86 -17.03
N ALA A 265 -20.99 -4.99 -17.55
CA ALA A 265 -21.64 -6.00 -16.72
C ALA A 265 -20.67 -6.65 -15.69
N VAL A 266 -19.37 -6.71 -15.99
CA VAL A 266 -18.36 -7.40 -15.17
C VAL A 266 -17.35 -6.46 -14.49
N ALA A 267 -17.19 -5.24 -15.01
CA ALA A 267 -16.21 -4.29 -14.49
C ALA A 267 -16.60 -3.82 -13.08
N GLN A 268 -15.71 -4.07 -12.13
CA GLN A 268 -15.87 -3.69 -10.72
C GLN A 268 -15.78 -2.17 -10.53
N GLY A 269 -14.97 -1.49 -11.35
CA GLY A 269 -14.79 -0.03 -11.30
C GLY A 269 -13.91 0.42 -10.13
N SER A 270 -13.42 1.65 -10.20
CA SER A 270 -12.57 2.28 -9.19
C SER A 270 -13.36 3.28 -8.36
N PRO A 271 -13.20 3.31 -7.02
CA PRO A 271 -13.89 4.28 -6.16
C PRO A 271 -13.59 5.73 -6.55
N VAL A 272 -14.65 6.49 -6.81
CA VAL A 272 -14.59 7.95 -6.95
C VAL A 272 -14.95 8.57 -5.61
N THR A 273 -14.12 9.50 -5.15
CA THR A 273 -14.22 10.08 -3.83
C THR A 273 -14.44 11.59 -3.85
N GLU A 274 -15.01 12.10 -2.77
CA GLU A 274 -15.18 13.52 -2.49
C GLU A 274 -14.65 13.83 -1.09
N ALA A 275 -13.86 14.89 -0.97
CA ALA A 275 -13.31 15.34 0.31
C ALA A 275 -14.38 16.08 1.13
N MET A 276 -14.56 15.65 2.37
CA MET A 276 -15.61 16.10 3.29
C MET A 276 -15.03 16.52 4.64
N ASP A 277 -15.71 17.46 5.28
CA ASP A 277 -15.49 17.77 6.69
C ASP A 277 -15.87 16.58 7.59
N THR A 278 -15.15 16.42 8.69
CA THR A 278 -15.46 15.40 9.71
C THR A 278 -14.84 15.75 11.07
N THR A 279 -15.19 14.94 12.06
CA THR A 279 -14.36 14.71 13.24
C THR A 279 -13.78 13.30 13.13
N TRP A 280 -12.46 13.21 13.14
CA TRP A 280 -11.75 11.94 13.16
C TRP A 280 -11.66 11.42 14.59
N PHE A 281 -11.86 10.11 14.75
CA PHE A 281 -11.72 9.38 16.01
C PHE A 281 -10.62 8.34 15.85
N PHE A 282 -9.78 8.19 16.86
CA PHE A 282 -8.69 7.20 16.82
C PHE A 282 -9.25 5.79 17.00
N ILE A 283 -8.76 4.85 16.21
CA ILE A 283 -9.07 3.42 16.37
C ILE A 283 -7.88 2.79 17.07
N ASP A 284 -8.02 2.22 18.26
CA ASP A 284 -6.91 1.51 18.88
C ASP A 284 -6.54 0.25 18.09
N PRO A 285 -5.24 -0.06 17.98
CA PRO A 285 -4.81 -1.33 17.44
C PRO A 285 -5.39 -2.45 18.32
N ALA A 286 -5.99 -3.45 17.69
CA ALA A 286 -6.53 -4.57 18.43
C ALA A 286 -5.41 -5.28 19.22
N PRO A 287 -5.69 -5.77 20.44
CA PRO A 287 -4.70 -6.54 21.18
C PRO A 287 -4.26 -7.74 20.35
N ILE A 288 -2.96 -8.02 20.34
CA ILE A 288 -2.41 -9.17 19.62
C ILE A 288 -3.00 -10.43 20.26
N SER A 289 -3.95 -11.05 19.57
CA SER A 289 -4.46 -12.37 19.93
C SER A 289 -3.32 -13.38 19.78
N THR A 290 -2.76 -13.86 20.89
CA THR A 290 -1.74 -14.92 20.91
C THR A 290 -2.28 -16.30 20.47
N GLN A 291 -3.54 -16.38 20.03
CA GLN A 291 -4.16 -17.57 19.47
C GLN A 291 -3.75 -17.74 18.00
N GLY A 292 -2.53 -18.22 17.80
CA GLY A 292 -1.91 -18.43 16.48
C GLY A 292 -0.38 -18.30 16.46
N ALA A 293 0.25 -18.03 17.60
CA ALA A 293 1.70 -17.95 17.73
C ALA A 293 2.42 -19.32 17.74
N GLU A 294 1.69 -20.42 17.61
CA GLU A 294 2.26 -21.76 17.39
C GLU A 294 2.37 -22.05 15.89
N ASP A 295 3.24 -21.29 15.19
CA ASP A 295 4.08 -21.71 14.03
C ASP A 295 4.68 -20.52 13.26
N GLN A 296 4.49 -19.27 13.71
CA GLN A 296 5.11 -18.09 13.07
C GLN A 296 6.58 -17.86 13.48
N THR A 297 7.31 -18.94 13.77
CA THR A 297 8.77 -18.92 13.71
C THR A 297 9.16 -18.82 12.24
N TYR A 298 9.33 -17.59 11.74
CA TYR A 298 10.28 -17.37 10.66
C TYR A 298 11.56 -18.10 11.06
N HIS A 299 11.93 -19.16 10.33
CA HIS A 299 13.14 -19.92 10.57
C HIS A 299 14.34 -18.99 10.43
N MET A 300 14.71 -18.32 11.52
CA MET A 300 15.97 -17.61 11.67
C MET A 300 17.07 -18.66 11.71
N ARG A 301 17.58 -19.08 10.55
CA ARG A 301 18.88 -19.75 10.49
C ARG A 301 19.95 -18.68 10.63
N CYS A 302 20.35 -18.40 11.86
CA CYS A 302 21.66 -17.80 12.13
C CYS A 302 22.74 -18.84 11.83
N GLU A 303 23.32 -18.83 10.63
CA GLU A 303 24.62 -19.44 10.41
C GLU A 303 25.71 -18.38 10.63
N ALA A 304 26.18 -18.28 11.86
CA ALA A 304 27.37 -17.51 12.20
C ALA A 304 28.31 -18.32 13.09
N GLY A 305 29.31 -18.94 12.45
CA GLY A 305 30.69 -18.95 12.93
C GLY A 305 31.15 -20.10 13.83
N GLN A 306 31.97 -20.99 13.27
CA GLN A 306 33.17 -21.47 13.97
C GLN A 306 34.38 -21.48 13.02
N ARG A 307 35.14 -20.38 13.03
CA ARG A 307 36.57 -20.41 12.74
C ARG A 307 37.25 -21.13 13.91
N LYS A 308 37.82 -22.31 13.67
CA LYS A 308 38.78 -22.91 14.58
C LYS A 308 40.17 -22.38 14.24
N ASN A 309 40.78 -21.68 15.20
CA ASN A 309 42.23 -21.54 15.28
C ASN A 309 42.81 -22.90 15.67
N SER A 310 43.67 -23.46 14.84
CA SER A 310 44.55 -24.57 15.19
C SER A 310 45.92 -24.02 15.59
N GLY A 311 46.27 -24.27 16.86
CA GLY A 311 47.65 -24.55 17.24
C GLY A 311 48.02 -25.99 16.90
#